data_AF-A0A645EYG9-F1
#
_entry.id   AF-A0A645EYG9-F1
#
_cell.length_a   1.000
_cell.length_b   1.000
_cell.length_c   1.000
_cell.angle_alpha   90.00
_cell.angle_beta   90.00
_cell.angle_gamma   90.00
#
_symmetry.space_group_name_H-M   'P 1'
#
loop_
_entity.id
_entity.type
_entity.pdbx_description
1 polymer ?
#
loop_
_entity_poly.entity_id
_entity_poly.type
_entity_poly.pdbx_seq_one_letter_code
_entity_poly.pdbx_strand_id
1 'polypeptide(L)'
;MTRLLFLPDDATIIQMEVSIPPRQLTNSINAGGMPVQILMDSGDALTASQIGQTVIVSPKRKRGRPARAKRMQDALTRRQRQVLELASHGYTTTQIAALMDISRRTVSYHLKGIKTQIAVTPQSLIAEDPALLNFDPKLD
;
A
#
# COMPACT_ATOMS: atom_id res chain seq x y z
N MET A 1 13.77 -15.04 25.22
CA MET A 1 12.57 -14.40 24.64
C MET A 1 12.95 -13.77 23.31
N THR A 2 12.22 -14.08 22.25
CA THR A 2 12.47 -13.57 20.89
C THR A 2 11.44 -12.54 20.53
N ARG A 3 11.87 -11.39 19.99
CA ARG A 3 10.95 -10.39 19.43
C ARG A 3 10.67 -10.74 17.98
N LEU A 4 9.46 -11.11 17.64
CA LEU A 4 9.05 -11.34 16.25
C LEU A 4 8.44 -10.07 15.69
N LEU A 5 8.91 -9.69 14.50
CA LEU A 5 8.40 -8.57 13.73
C LEU A 5 7.96 -9.11 12.37
N PHE A 6 6.66 -9.17 12.14
CA PHE A 6 6.07 -9.68 10.92
C PHE A 6 5.56 -8.54 10.05
N LEU A 7 6.00 -8.53 8.79
CA LEU A 7 5.57 -7.58 7.76
C LEU A 7 4.79 -8.35 6.69
N PRO A 8 3.45 -8.52 6.84
CA PRO A 8 2.66 -9.18 5.81
C PRO A 8 2.61 -8.36 4.51
N ASP A 9 2.62 -7.03 4.61
CA ASP A 9 2.64 -6.11 3.48
C ASP A 9 3.44 -4.83 3.78
N ASP A 10 3.40 -3.86 2.86
CA ASP A 10 4.16 -2.60 2.99
C ASP A 10 3.53 -1.60 3.98
N ALA A 11 2.33 -1.87 4.51
CA ALA A 11 1.57 -0.95 5.37
C ALA A 11 1.33 -1.50 6.78
N THR A 12 1.60 -2.79 7.00
CA THR A 12 1.25 -3.51 8.23
C THR A 12 2.51 -4.04 8.90
N ILE A 13 2.67 -3.73 10.18
CA ILE A 13 3.74 -4.26 11.03
C ILE A 13 3.09 -4.88 12.25
N ILE A 14 3.37 -6.16 12.48
CA ILE A 14 2.87 -6.90 13.65
C ILE A 14 4.07 -7.27 14.50
N GLN A 15 4.06 -6.86 15.77
CA GLN A 15 5.11 -7.15 16.74
C GLN A 15 4.58 -8.03 17.86
N MET A 16 5.34 -9.06 18.23
CA MET A 16 5.02 -9.93 19.37
C MET A 16 6.26 -10.58 19.98
N GLU A 17 6.12 -11.07 21.21
CA GLU A 17 7.16 -11.86 21.87
C GLU A 17 6.83 -13.35 21.78
N VAL A 18 7.84 -14.15 21.43
CA VAL A 18 7.72 -15.58 21.24
C VAL A 18 8.75 -16.30 22.10
N SER A 19 8.34 -17.41 22.71
CA SER A 19 9.21 -18.23 23.58
C SER A 19 10.25 -19.05 22.80
N ILE A 20 10.11 -19.15 21.47
CA ILE A 20 11.02 -19.90 20.60
C ILE A 20 12.33 -19.12 20.42
N PRO A 21 13.52 -19.74 20.57
CA PRO A 21 14.81 -19.10 20.33
C PRO A 21 14.94 -18.51 18.91
N PRO A 22 15.63 -17.37 18.73
CA PRO A 22 15.58 -16.62 17.47
C PRO A 22 16.21 -17.38 16.29
N ARG A 23 17.30 -18.12 16.53
CA ARG A 23 17.92 -18.99 15.52
C ARG A 23 17.00 -20.13 15.08
N GLN A 24 16.35 -20.77 16.05
CA GLN A 24 15.44 -21.87 15.80
C GLN A 24 14.23 -21.39 14.99
N LEU A 25 13.64 -20.27 15.39
CA LEU A 25 12.51 -19.64 14.70
C LEU A 25 12.87 -19.28 13.25
N THR A 26 14.03 -18.68 13.04
CA THR A 26 14.53 -18.30 11.70
C THR A 26 14.73 -19.51 10.81
N ASN A 27 15.37 -20.57 11.33
CA ASN A 27 15.61 -21.81 10.58
C ASN A 27 14.30 -22.52 10.23
N SER A 28 13.36 -22.60 11.18
CA SER A 28 12.05 -23.21 10.94
C SER A 28 11.28 -22.50 9.84
N ILE A 29 11.20 -21.17 9.87
CA ILE A 29 10.49 -20.39 8.86
C ILE A 29 11.15 -20.52 7.49
N ASN A 30 12.47 -20.41 7.42
CA ASN A 30 13.19 -20.53 6.15
C ASN A 30 13.14 -21.96 5.57
N ALA A 31 12.92 -22.99 6.40
CA ALA A 31 12.66 -24.35 5.98
C ALA A 31 11.20 -24.59 5.54
N GLY A 32 10.32 -23.59 5.63
CA GLY A 32 8.90 -23.67 5.27
C GLY A 32 7.97 -24.05 6.43
N GLY A 33 8.49 -24.16 7.66
CA GLY A 33 7.69 -24.39 8.85
C GLY A 33 7.02 -23.10 9.33
N MET A 34 5.80 -23.22 9.84
CA MET A 34 5.03 -22.09 10.40
C MET A 34 4.79 -22.30 11.89
N PRO A 35 5.77 -22.04 12.77
CA PRO A 35 5.67 -22.36 14.20
C PRO A 35 4.77 -21.40 14.99
N VAL A 36 4.19 -20.37 14.35
CA VAL A 36 3.34 -19.36 14.99
C VAL A 36 2.06 -19.19 14.17
N GLN A 37 0.89 -19.19 14.82
CA GLN A 37 -0.42 -19.18 14.17
C GLN A 37 -0.60 -18.01 13.19
N ILE A 38 -0.17 -16.81 13.57
CA ILE A 38 -0.31 -15.60 12.74
C ILE A 38 0.45 -15.69 11.41
N LEU A 39 1.48 -16.54 11.33
CA LEU A 39 2.23 -16.77 10.10
C LEU A 39 1.48 -17.71 9.16
N MET A 40 0.65 -18.62 9.69
CA MET A 40 -0.13 -19.58 8.91
C MET A 40 -1.18 -18.89 8.04
N ASP A 41 -1.79 -17.82 8.56
CA ASP A 41 -2.83 -17.06 7.87
C ASP A 41 -2.32 -16.28 6.65
N SER A 42 -1.00 -16.24 6.45
CA SER A 42 -0.35 -15.50 5.37
C SER A 42 -0.59 -16.13 3.99
N GLY A 43 -0.78 -17.46 3.91
CA GLY A 43 -0.92 -18.22 2.66
C GLY A 43 0.30 -18.23 1.72
N ASP A 44 1.21 -17.26 1.86
CA ASP A 44 2.43 -17.11 1.08
C ASP A 44 3.62 -17.85 1.72
N ALA A 45 4.57 -18.28 0.88
CA ALA A 45 5.87 -18.72 1.36
C ALA A 45 6.55 -17.56 2.11
N LEU A 46 7.03 -17.78 3.33
CA LEU A 46 7.67 -16.75 4.14
C LEU A 46 9.20 -16.85 4.10
N THR A 47 9.84 -15.76 4.50
CA THR A 47 11.28 -15.69 4.81
C THR A 47 11.48 -15.05 6.17
N ALA A 48 12.49 -15.51 6.89
CA ALA A 48 12.88 -14.96 8.17
C ALA A 48 14.35 -14.52 8.17
N SER A 49 14.63 -13.40 8.83
CA SER A 49 15.97 -12.89 9.06
C SER A 49 16.14 -12.52 10.54
N GLN A 50 17.24 -12.95 11.14
CA GLN A 50 17.54 -12.65 12.53
C GLN A 50 18.42 -11.40 12.65
N ILE A 51 18.03 -10.48 13.53
CA ILE A 51 18.82 -9.32 13.94
C ILE A 51 18.87 -9.31 15.48
N GLY A 52 19.96 -9.79 16.06
CA GLY A 52 20.09 -9.93 17.52
C GLY A 52 19.04 -10.89 18.10
N GLN A 53 18.19 -10.38 19.00
CA GLN A 53 17.05 -11.12 19.59
C GLN A 53 15.75 -10.93 18.80
N THR A 54 15.79 -10.18 17.71
CA THR A 54 14.62 -9.89 16.87
C THR A 54 14.65 -10.79 15.63
N VAL A 55 13.51 -11.39 15.28
CA VAL A 55 13.32 -12.13 14.04
C VAL A 55 12.32 -11.38 13.18
N ILE A 56 12.78 -10.94 12.01
CA ILE A 56 11.96 -10.26 11.01
C ILE A 56 11.42 -11.31 10.05
N VAL A 57 10.10 -11.35 9.89
CA VAL A 57 9.41 -12.29 9.01
C VAL A 57 8.69 -11.50 7.92
N SER A 58 8.84 -11.90 6.67
CA SER A 58 8.17 -11.27 5.53
C SER A 58 7.87 -12.30 4.44
N PRO A 59 6.81 -12.12 3.65
CA PRO A 59 6.54 -12.97 2.50
C PRO A 59 7.71 -13.00 1.52
N LYS A 60 8.02 -14.19 1.04
CA LYS A 60 8.95 -14.47 -0.05
C LYS A 60 8.30 -13.98 -1.35
N ARG A 61 8.27 -12.66 -1.54
CA ARG A 61 7.78 -12.04 -2.76
C ARG A 61 8.50 -12.71 -3.94
N LYS A 62 7.76 -13.45 -4.78
CA LYS A 62 8.26 -13.82 -6.11
C LYS A 62 8.71 -12.51 -6.73
N ARG A 63 10.03 -12.32 -6.97
CA ARG A 63 10.60 -11.07 -7.51
C ARG A 63 9.74 -10.62 -8.69
N GLY A 64 8.92 -9.60 -8.46
CA GLY A 64 7.74 -9.39 -9.28
C GLY A 64 6.83 -8.26 -8.83
N ARG A 65 7.41 -7.14 -8.36
CA ARG A 65 6.79 -5.80 -8.29
C ARG A 65 5.71 -5.61 -7.20
N PRO A 66 5.59 -4.42 -6.57
CA PRO A 66 4.49 -4.13 -5.65
C PRO A 66 3.17 -4.23 -6.41
N ALA A 67 2.46 -5.36 -6.27
CA ALA A 67 1.28 -5.65 -7.07
C ALA A 67 0.18 -4.59 -6.91
N ARG A 68 0.10 -3.90 -5.77
CA ARG A 68 -0.91 -2.84 -5.54
C ARG A 68 -0.54 -1.51 -6.19
N ALA A 69 0.67 -1.01 -5.95
CA ALA A 69 1.15 0.23 -6.58
C ALA A 69 1.27 0.07 -8.11
N LYS A 70 1.68 -1.11 -8.60
CA LYS A 70 1.70 -1.41 -10.03
C LYS A 70 0.30 -1.52 -10.62
N ARG A 71 -0.66 -2.17 -9.96
CA ARG A 71 -2.05 -2.25 -10.46
C ARG A 71 -2.73 -0.88 -10.52
N MET A 72 -2.50 0.00 -9.55
CA MET A 72 -2.97 1.40 -9.63
C MET A 72 -2.29 2.16 -10.78
N GLN A 73 -0.98 1.97 -10.96
CA GLN A 73 -0.26 2.55 -12.09
C GLN A 73 -0.78 2.00 -13.42
N ASP A 74 -1.10 0.72 -13.54
CA ASP A 74 -1.58 0.10 -14.78
C ASP A 74 -3.07 0.42 -15.06
N ALA A 75 -3.88 0.76 -14.05
CA ALA A 75 -5.31 1.09 -14.20
C ALA A 75 -5.60 2.54 -14.61
N LEU A 76 -4.71 3.49 -14.29
CA LEU A 76 -4.88 4.89 -14.69
C LEU A 76 -4.31 5.12 -16.08
N THR A 77 -5.04 5.84 -16.94
CA THR A 77 -4.49 6.32 -18.22
C THR A 77 -3.34 7.31 -17.98
N ARG A 78 -2.45 7.48 -18.97
CA ARG A 78 -1.33 8.44 -18.87
C ARG A 78 -1.79 9.84 -18.45
N ARG A 79 -2.90 10.33 -19.00
CA ARG A 79 -3.50 11.64 -18.66
C ARG A 79 -4.02 11.68 -17.22
N GLN A 80 -4.66 10.61 -16.75
CA GLN A 80 -5.13 10.52 -15.37
C GLN A 80 -3.97 10.50 -14.36
N ARG A 81 -2.84 9.85 -14.69
CA ARG A 81 -1.65 9.88 -13.82
C ARG A 81 -1.09 11.29 -13.66
N GLN A 82 -0.97 12.04 -14.75
CA GLN A 82 -0.48 13.42 -14.72
C GLN A 82 -1.40 14.32 -13.88
N VAL A 83 -2.73 14.17 -14.03
CA VAL A 83 -3.70 14.92 -13.21
C VAL A 83 -3.59 14.54 -11.73
N LEU A 84 -3.44 13.24 -11.41
CA LEU A 84 -3.29 12.77 -10.04
C LEU A 84 -2.01 13.29 -9.39
N GLU A 85 -0.89 13.28 -10.12
CA GLU A 85 0.40 13.79 -9.66
C GLU A 85 0.31 15.29 -9.35
N LEU A 86 -0.26 16.10 -10.24
CA LEU A 86 -0.45 17.53 -9.95
C LEU A 86 -1.41 17.74 -8.77
N ALA A 87 -2.49 16.97 -8.66
CA ALA A 87 -3.39 17.06 -7.53
C ALA A 87 -2.70 16.69 -6.19
N SER A 88 -1.82 15.69 -6.17
CA SER A 88 -1.07 15.29 -4.96
C SER A 88 -0.05 16.34 -4.52
N HIS A 89 0.40 17.20 -5.43
CA HIS A 89 1.25 18.35 -5.12
C HIS A 89 0.43 19.60 -4.70
N GLY A 90 -0.90 19.48 -4.55
CA GLY A 90 -1.77 20.54 -4.06
C GLY A 90 -2.26 21.53 -5.12
N TYR A 91 -2.06 21.24 -6.41
CA TYR A 91 -2.58 22.10 -7.48
C TYR A 91 -4.10 22.01 -7.60
N THR A 92 -4.75 23.16 -7.76
CA THR A 92 -6.20 23.26 -7.99
C THR A 92 -6.58 22.86 -9.41
N THR A 93 -7.85 22.49 -9.65
CA THR A 93 -8.38 22.15 -10.99
C THR A 93 -8.07 23.22 -12.05
N THR A 94 -8.09 24.50 -11.67
CA THR A 94 -7.77 25.63 -12.56
C THR A 94 -6.27 25.68 -12.89
N GLN A 95 -5.41 25.45 -11.91
CA GLN A 95 -3.96 25.41 -12.12
C GLN A 95 -3.55 24.19 -12.94
N ILE A 96 -4.14 23.02 -12.67
CA ILE A 96 -3.93 21.80 -13.46
C ILE A 96 -4.35 22.01 -14.91
N ALA A 97 -5.50 22.65 -15.13
CA ALA A 97 -5.99 22.98 -16.47
C ALA A 97 -4.99 23.86 -17.24
N ALA A 98 -4.45 24.89 -16.59
CA ALA A 98 -3.44 25.77 -17.17
C ALA A 98 -2.11 25.04 -17.46
N LEU A 99 -1.63 24.21 -16.54
CA LEU A 99 -0.37 23.47 -16.69
C LEU A 99 -0.44 22.37 -17.76
N MET A 100 -1.62 21.81 -18.00
CA MET A 100 -1.81 20.72 -18.96
C MET A 100 -2.41 21.19 -20.30
N ASP A 101 -2.63 22.50 -20.47
CA ASP A 101 -3.27 23.12 -21.65
C ASP A 101 -4.60 22.43 -22.04
N ILE A 102 -5.48 22.24 -21.05
CA ILE A 102 -6.79 21.61 -21.21
C ILE A 102 -7.87 22.36 -20.45
N SER A 103 -9.14 22.15 -20.82
CA SER A 103 -10.25 22.78 -20.11
C SER A 103 -10.40 22.24 -18.67
N ARG A 104 -10.90 23.08 -17.76
CA ARG A 104 -11.29 22.66 -16.40
C ARG A 104 -12.25 21.47 -16.41
N ARG A 105 -13.18 21.44 -17.38
CA ARG A 105 -14.12 20.32 -17.58
C ARG A 105 -13.40 19.01 -17.88
N THR A 106 -12.32 19.06 -18.67
CA THR A 106 -11.48 17.90 -19.00
C THR A 106 -10.72 17.40 -17.77
N VAL A 107 -10.22 18.30 -16.93
CA VAL A 107 -9.58 17.94 -15.65
C VAL A 107 -10.58 17.25 -14.73
N SER A 108 -11.79 17.82 -14.55
CA SER A 108 -12.85 17.21 -13.74
C SER A 108 -13.26 15.83 -14.28
N TYR A 109 -13.30 15.65 -15.59
CA TYR A 109 -13.55 14.35 -16.22
C TYR A 109 -12.47 13.32 -15.86
N HIS A 110 -11.20 13.69 -15.95
CA HIS A 110 -10.09 12.83 -15.54
C HIS A 110 -10.15 12.48 -14.04
N LEU A 111 -10.43 13.46 -13.17
CA LEU A 111 -10.60 13.25 -11.72
C LEU A 111 -11.75 12.30 -11.39
N LYS A 112 -12.88 12.40 -12.08
CA LYS A 112 -13.98 11.42 -11.94
C LYS A 112 -13.53 10.01 -12.31
N GLY A 113 -12.86 9.86 -13.44
CA GLY A 113 -12.32 8.56 -13.86
C GLY A 113 -11.31 7.98 -12.86
N ILE A 114 -10.46 8.82 -12.27
CA ILE A 114 -9.53 8.41 -11.20
C ILE A 114 -10.29 7.90 -9.98
N LYS A 115 -11.31 8.64 -9.50
CA LYS A 115 -12.13 8.23 -8.36
C LYS A 115 -12.82 6.88 -8.60
N THR A 116 -13.36 6.65 -9.80
CA THR A 116 -13.97 5.36 -10.16
C THR A 116 -12.95 4.22 -10.13
N GLN A 117 -11.74 4.44 -10.66
CA GLN A 117 -10.68 3.41 -10.63
C GLN A 117 -10.17 3.11 -9.21
N ILE A 118 -10.15 4.13 -8.33
CA ILE A 118 -9.80 3.96 -6.91
C ILE A 118 -10.92 3.24 -6.16
N ALA A 119 -12.20 3.58 -6.40
CA ALA A 119 -13.35 2.97 -5.72
C ALA A 119 -13.61 1.50 -6.14
N VAL A 120 -13.24 1.12 -7.36
CA VAL A 120 -13.35 -0.28 -7.85
C VAL A 120 -12.25 -1.18 -7.25
N THR A 121 -11.20 -0.60 -6.64
CA THR A 121 -10.26 -1.36 -5.82
C THR A 121 -10.82 -1.46 -4.40
N PRO A 122 -11.15 -2.65 -3.87
CA PRO A 122 -11.89 -2.77 -2.62
C PRO A 122 -11.25 -1.95 -1.49
N GLN A 123 -12.11 -1.09 -0.97
CA GLN A 123 -11.97 -0.15 0.11
C GLN A 123 -11.72 -0.90 1.41
N SER A 124 -10.46 -1.07 1.82
CA SER A 124 -10.12 -1.59 3.16
C SER A 124 -9.16 -0.72 3.96
N LEU A 125 -8.78 0.47 3.47
CA LEU A 125 -7.94 1.41 4.24
C LEU A 125 -8.31 2.88 3.94
N ILE A 126 -9.59 3.22 4.10
CA ILE A 126 -9.99 4.64 4.30
C ILE A 126 -10.69 4.74 5.64
N ALA A 127 -9.86 4.65 6.68
CA ALA A 127 -10.05 5.14 8.03
C ALA A 127 -8.61 5.54 8.44
N GLU A 128 -8.25 6.76 8.82
CA GLU A 128 -8.98 7.96 9.21
C GLU A 128 -8.09 9.14 8.78
N ASP A 129 -8.58 10.07 7.97
CA ASP A 129 -8.00 11.41 7.94
C ASP A 129 -9.07 12.43 7.54
N PRO A 130 -9.70 13.13 8.51
CA PRO A 130 -10.75 14.10 8.23
C PRO A 130 -10.25 15.34 7.46
N ALA A 131 -8.93 15.51 7.28
CA ALA A 131 -8.35 16.63 6.53
C ALA A 131 -8.55 16.53 5.00
N LEU A 132 -8.84 15.34 4.46
CA LEU A 132 -9.05 15.15 3.01
C LEU A 132 -10.50 15.37 2.54
N LEU A 133 -11.42 15.71 3.46
CA LEU A 133 -12.83 15.98 3.16
C LEU A 133 -13.16 17.45 2.82
N ASN A 134 -12.20 18.39 2.94
CA ASN A 134 -12.41 19.79 2.55
C ASN A 134 -12.21 20.05 1.04
N PHE A 135 -12.77 19.19 0.19
CA PHE A 135 -13.09 19.59 -1.18
C PHE A 135 -14.46 20.25 -1.16
N ASP A 136 -14.49 21.55 -0.84
CA ASP A 136 -15.69 22.38 -0.89
C ASP A 136 -16.36 22.27 -2.27
N PRO A 137 -17.59 21.74 -2.37
CA PRO A 137 -18.39 21.80 -3.56
C PRO A 137 -19.26 23.05 -3.47
N LYS A 138 -18.68 24.23 -3.71
CA LYS A 138 -19.47 25.42 -4.06
C LYS A 138 -19.05 25.90 -5.45
N LEU A 139 -19.82 25.42 -6.44
CA LEU A 139 -19.93 26.07 -7.74
C LEU A 139 -20.90 27.24 -7.58
N ASP A 140 -20.40 28.44 -7.85
CA ASP A 140 -21.13 29.44 -8.64
C ASP A 140 -20.50 29.45 -10.04
#